data_AF-A0A382FNP6-F1
#
_entry.id   AF-A0A382FNP6-F1
#
_cell.length_a   1.000
_cell.length_b   1.000
_cell.length_c   1.000
_cell.angle_alpha   90.00
_cell.angle_beta   90.00
_cell.angle_gamma   90.00
#
_symmetry.space_group_name_H-M   'P 1'
#
loop_
_entity.id
_entity.type
_entity.pdbx_description
1 polymer ?
#
loop_
_entity_poly.entity_id
_entity_poly.type
_entity_poly.pdbx_seq_one_letter_code
_entity_poly.pdbx_strand_id
1 'polypeptide(L)'
;MSIDLLEVKGVKCSSIASGIKKNNALDLSVISLTKGSVTAAVYTQNIFCAAPVLVAKNHLQNFPRALLINSGNANAGTGKEGIVNTLRSCEVLANELDIKAEEVLPFSTGVIGKQIDLSNFESGIPRAVSQL
;
A
#
# COMPACT_ATOMS: atom_id res chain seq x y z
N MET A 1 17.85 -5.31 12.16
CA MET A 1 18.60 -5.19 10.89
C MET A 1 18.17 -3.89 10.26
N SER A 2 18.99 -2.83 10.29
CA SER A 2 18.82 -1.77 9.30
C SER A 2 19.34 -2.36 8.00
N ILE A 3 18.50 -2.35 6.97
CA ILE A 3 18.96 -2.63 5.62
C ILE A 3 19.34 -1.24 5.12
N ASP A 4 20.64 -0.95 5.02
CA ASP A 4 21.12 0.26 4.36
C ASP A 4 20.85 0.08 2.87
N LEU A 5 19.60 0.34 2.47
CA LEU A 5 19.20 0.37 1.08
C LEU A 5 19.95 1.53 0.44
N LEU A 6 20.74 1.23 -0.58
CA LEU A 6 21.37 2.25 -1.39
C LEU A 6 20.27 3.09 -2.07
N GLU A 7 20.44 4.40 -2.01
CA GLU A 7 19.48 5.33 -2.59
C GLU A 7 19.44 5.15 -4.11
N VAL A 8 18.24 4.88 -4.63
CA VAL A 8 17.98 4.85 -6.07
C VAL A 8 17.36 6.18 -6.44
N LYS A 9 18.04 6.97 -7.28
CA LYS A 9 17.55 8.28 -7.72
C LYS A 9 16.14 8.16 -8.30
N GLY A 10 15.21 8.96 -7.76
CA GLY A 10 13.80 8.96 -8.18
C GLY A 10 12.92 7.95 -7.46
N VAL A 11 13.45 7.26 -6.43
CA VAL A 11 12.69 6.41 -5.51
C VAL A 11 12.86 6.95 -4.10
N LYS A 12 11.76 7.14 -3.39
CA LYS A 12 11.74 7.50 -1.96
C LYS A 12 10.92 6.49 -1.20
N CYS A 13 11.31 6.17 0.03
CA CYS A 13 10.59 5.21 0.86
C CYS A 13 10.55 5.64 2.32
N SER A 14 9.44 5.34 2.98
CA SER A 14 9.29 5.55 4.42
C SER A 14 8.47 4.41 5.02
N SER A 15 8.58 4.22 6.33
CA SER A 15 7.82 3.22 7.08
C SER A 15 7.54 3.70 8.49
N ILE A 16 6.32 3.47 8.95
CA ILE A 16 5.83 3.92 10.26
C ILE A 16 5.04 2.82 10.96
N ALA A 17 4.92 2.93 12.28
CA ALA A 17 4.00 2.13 13.08
C ALA A 17 2.63 2.82 13.12
N SER A 18 1.74 2.48 12.19
CA SER A 18 0.42 3.07 11.99
C SER A 18 -0.63 2.58 12.99
N GLY A 19 -0.37 1.46 13.67
CA GLY A 19 -1.27 0.89 14.67
C GLY A 19 -2.08 -0.30 14.16
N ILE A 20 -1.81 -0.79 12.95
CA ILE A 20 -2.33 -2.07 12.44
C ILE A 20 -1.82 -3.21 13.33
N LYS A 21 -0.53 -3.20 13.65
CA LYS A 21 0.06 -4.07 14.66
C LYS A 21 0.01 -3.37 16.02
N LYS A 22 -0.59 -4.03 17.02
CA LYS A 22 -0.77 -3.47 18.38
C LYS A 22 0.48 -3.56 19.28
N ASN A 23 1.66 -3.65 18.67
CA ASN A 23 2.95 -3.78 19.36
C ASN A 23 3.96 -2.69 18.98
N ASN A 24 3.50 -1.60 18.35
CA ASN A 24 4.31 -0.48 17.86
C ASN A 24 5.42 -0.87 16.86
N ALA A 25 5.34 -2.06 16.25
CA ALA A 25 6.22 -2.40 15.15
C ALA A 25 5.82 -1.67 13.86
N LEU A 26 6.78 -1.42 12.97
CA LEU A 26 6.52 -0.89 11.63
C LEU A 26 5.52 -1.82 10.91
N ASP A 27 4.49 -1.20 10.35
CA ASP A 27 3.37 -1.93 9.77
C ASP A 27 2.74 -1.26 8.53
N LEU A 28 3.14 -0.03 8.22
CA LEU A 28 2.75 0.70 7.03
C LEU A 28 4.00 1.29 6.35
N SER A 29 4.16 1.02 5.06
CA SER A 29 5.26 1.52 4.24
C SER A 29 4.72 2.19 3.00
N VAL A 30 5.34 3.30 2.61
CA VAL A 30 5.04 4.02 1.38
C VAL A 30 6.32 4.09 0.56
N ILE A 31 6.22 3.81 -0.73
CA ILE A 31 7.29 4.01 -1.70
C ILE A 31 6.75 4.94 -2.77
N SER A 32 7.42 6.07 -3.04
CA SER A 32 7.07 6.96 -4.15
C SER A 32 8.07 6.83 -5.29
N LEU A 33 7.56 6.93 -6.51
CA LEU A 33 8.30 6.80 -7.75
C LEU A 33 8.20 8.12 -8.53
N THR A 34 9.32 8.54 -9.10
CA THR A 34 9.34 9.73 -9.96
C THR A 34 8.44 9.57 -11.18
N LYS A 35 7.91 10.69 -11.68
CA LYS A 35 7.09 10.72 -12.90
C LYS A 35 7.86 10.10 -14.08
N GLY A 36 7.19 9.26 -14.86
CA GLY A 36 7.77 8.56 -16.01
C GLY A 36 8.40 7.19 -15.67
N SER A 37 8.30 6.74 -14.41
CA SER A 37 8.69 5.39 -14.01
C SER A 37 7.86 4.33 -14.74
N VAL A 38 8.51 3.22 -15.13
CA VAL A 38 7.86 2.05 -15.73
C VAL A 38 7.79 0.95 -14.70
N THR A 39 6.60 0.40 -14.46
CA THR A 39 6.36 -0.64 -13.47
C THR A 39 5.95 -1.94 -14.15
N ALA A 40 6.53 -3.05 -13.70
CA ALA A 40 6.09 -4.39 -14.04
C ALA A 40 5.82 -5.16 -12.75
N ALA A 41 4.78 -5.99 -12.73
CA ALA A 41 4.41 -6.78 -11.57
C ALA A 41 3.89 -8.17 -11.99
N VAL A 42 4.22 -9.16 -11.17
CA VAL A 42 3.61 -10.49 -11.21
C VAL A 42 2.79 -10.68 -9.94
N TYR A 43 1.71 -11.44 -10.04
CA TYR A 43 0.78 -11.66 -8.96
C TYR A 43 0.60 -13.15 -8.71
N THR A 44 0.07 -13.51 -7.54
CA THR A 44 -0.31 -14.89 -7.25
C THR A 44 -1.30 -15.42 -8.31
N GLN A 45 -1.13 -16.70 -8.65
CA GLN A 45 -2.05 -17.45 -9.50
C GLN A 45 -3.19 -18.09 -8.70
N ASN A 46 -3.19 -17.95 -7.37
CA ASN A 46 -4.22 -18.51 -6.51
C ASN A 46 -5.59 -17.87 -6.81
N ILE A 47 -6.62 -18.68 -6.97
CA ILE A 47 -8.00 -18.24 -7.18
C ILE A 47 -8.54 -17.39 -6.01
N PHE A 48 -8.04 -17.62 -4.80
CA PHE A 48 -8.38 -16.87 -3.59
C PHE A 48 -7.47 -15.64 -3.45
N CYS A 49 -7.52 -14.75 -4.44
CA CYS A 49 -6.78 -13.50 -4.43
C CYS A 49 -7.31 -12.55 -3.34
N ALA A 50 -6.40 -11.92 -2.60
CA ALA A 50 -6.74 -10.85 -1.69
C ALA A 50 -7.26 -9.60 -2.44
N ALA A 51 -8.07 -8.78 -1.78
CA ALA A 51 -8.57 -7.52 -2.33
C ALA A 51 -7.45 -6.62 -2.94
N PRO A 52 -6.31 -6.37 -2.26
CA PRO A 52 -5.22 -5.56 -2.82
C PRO A 52 -4.61 -6.13 -4.10
N VAL A 53 -4.58 -7.46 -4.27
CA VAL A 53 -4.07 -8.06 -5.52
C VAL A 53 -4.97 -7.71 -6.70
N LEU A 54 -6.28 -7.73 -6.51
CA LEU A 54 -7.24 -7.37 -7.56
C LEU A 54 -7.13 -5.88 -7.92
N VAL A 55 -7.01 -5.02 -6.92
CA VAL A 55 -6.85 -3.58 -7.13
C VAL A 55 -5.52 -3.26 -7.81
N ALA A 56 -4.41 -3.84 -7.34
CA ALA A 56 -3.09 -3.65 -7.93
C ALA A 56 -3.03 -4.10 -9.41
N LYS A 57 -3.65 -5.23 -9.76
CA LYS A 57 -3.77 -5.68 -11.15
C LYS A 57 -4.44 -4.63 -12.05
N ASN A 58 -5.52 -4.01 -11.57
CA ASN A 58 -6.24 -2.97 -12.31
C ASN A 58 -5.42 -1.67 -12.39
N HIS A 59 -4.76 -1.29 -11.30
CA HIS A 59 -3.98 -0.05 -11.20
C HIS A 59 -2.68 -0.10 -12.01
N LEU A 60 -2.09 -1.28 -12.24
CA LEU A 60 -0.83 -1.45 -12.97
C LEU A 60 -0.84 -0.81 -14.37
N GLN A 61 -2.00 -0.71 -15.02
CA GLN A 61 -2.15 -0.09 -16.34
C GLN A 61 -2.06 1.45 -16.32
N ASN A 62 -2.06 2.07 -15.15
CA ASN A 62 -2.17 3.53 -14.97
C ASN A 62 -0.85 4.20 -14.56
N PHE A 63 0.29 3.69 -15.01
CA PHE A 63 1.63 4.25 -14.72
C PHE A 63 1.87 4.54 -13.23
N PRO A 64 1.94 3.50 -12.38
CA PRO A 64 2.06 3.69 -10.94
C PRO A 64 3.15 4.66 -10.50
N ARG A 65 2.81 5.53 -9.55
CA ARG A 65 3.69 6.52 -8.93
C ARG A 65 3.90 6.27 -7.43
N ALA A 66 3.14 5.36 -6.82
CA ALA A 66 3.36 4.98 -5.44
C ALA A 66 2.99 3.53 -5.17
N LEU A 67 3.64 2.94 -4.16
CA LEU A 67 3.30 1.66 -3.58
C LEU A 67 2.85 1.89 -2.13
N LEU A 68 1.69 1.35 -1.78
CA LEU A 68 1.15 1.37 -0.41
C LEU A 68 1.21 -0.05 0.15
N ILE A 69 2.04 -0.27 1.15
CA ILE A 69 2.23 -1.61 1.73
C ILE A 69 1.82 -1.59 3.20
N ASN A 70 0.94 -2.50 3.60
CA ASN A 70 0.66 -2.74 5.01
C ASN A 70 0.98 -4.19 5.43
N SER A 71 1.29 -4.39 6.71
CA SER A 71 1.51 -5.70 7.30
C SER A 71 0.74 -5.87 8.61
N GLY A 72 0.42 -7.12 8.97
CA GLY A 72 -0.44 -7.45 10.11
C GLY A 72 -1.90 -7.74 9.74
N ASN A 73 -2.32 -7.38 8.53
CA ASN A 73 -3.62 -7.74 7.95
C ASN A 73 -3.47 -7.93 6.44
N ALA A 74 -3.87 -9.10 5.91
CA ALA A 74 -3.75 -9.41 4.49
C ALA A 74 -4.88 -8.84 3.62
N ASN A 75 -5.98 -8.40 4.23
CA ASN A 75 -7.21 -8.02 3.53
C ASN A 75 -7.65 -9.07 2.48
N ALA A 76 -7.54 -10.35 2.86
CA ALA A 76 -7.90 -11.50 2.04
C ALA A 76 -9.16 -12.15 2.59
N GLY A 77 -10.05 -12.64 1.71
CA GLY A 77 -11.32 -13.23 2.14
C GLY A 77 -12.31 -12.23 2.75
N THR A 78 -12.20 -10.95 2.41
CA THR A 78 -12.97 -9.83 2.99
C THR A 78 -14.09 -9.30 2.09
N GLY A 79 -14.34 -9.95 0.94
CA GLY A 79 -15.44 -9.65 0.04
C GLY A 79 -15.37 -8.24 -0.58
N LYS A 80 -16.54 -7.70 -0.95
CA LYS A 80 -16.67 -6.38 -1.59
C LYS A 80 -16.15 -5.25 -0.70
N GLU A 81 -16.40 -5.34 0.60
CA GLU A 81 -15.94 -4.35 1.57
C GLU A 81 -14.41 -4.26 1.60
N GLY A 82 -13.70 -5.40 1.55
CA GLY A 82 -12.25 -5.41 1.45
C GLY A 82 -11.70 -4.69 0.22
N ILE A 83 -12.38 -4.81 -0.92
CA ILE A 83 -12.03 -4.08 -2.16
C ILE A 83 -12.27 -2.59 -1.98
N VAL A 84 -13.43 -2.19 -1.46
CA VAL A 84 -13.75 -0.78 -1.18
C VAL A 84 -12.72 -0.16 -0.24
N ASN A 85 -12.41 -0.83 0.88
CA ASN A 85 -11.43 -0.34 1.83
C ASN A 85 -10.03 -0.24 1.21
N THR A 86 -9.67 -1.15 0.31
CA THR A 86 -8.40 -1.04 -0.43
C THR A 86 -8.39 0.19 -1.34
N LEU A 87 -9.45 0.43 -2.11
CA LEU A 87 -9.56 1.62 -2.96
C LEU A 87 -9.50 2.91 -2.13
N ARG A 88 -10.22 2.97 -1.00
CA ARG A 88 -10.15 4.11 -0.07
C ARG A 88 -8.73 4.33 0.45
N SER A 89 -8.00 3.28 0.81
CA SER A 89 -6.61 3.43 1.25
C SER A 89 -5.71 4.00 0.14
N CYS A 90 -5.96 3.64 -1.13
CA CYS A 90 -5.27 4.25 -2.28
C CYS A 90 -5.64 5.72 -2.45
N GLU A 91 -6.92 6.08 -2.32
CA GLU A 91 -7.38 7.48 -2.38
C GLU A 91 -6.71 8.34 -1.31
N VAL A 92 -6.58 7.85 -0.07
CA VAL A 92 -5.89 8.57 1.01
C VAL A 92 -4.43 8.86 0.63
N LEU A 93 -3.68 7.86 0.15
CA LEU A 93 -2.29 8.09 -0.27
C LEU A 93 -2.21 9.01 -1.49
N ALA A 94 -3.12 8.85 -2.43
CA ALA A 94 -3.12 9.65 -3.65
C ALA A 94 -3.34 11.14 -3.36
N ASN A 95 -4.25 11.47 -2.44
CA ASN A 95 -4.47 12.83 -2.00
C ASN A 95 -3.23 13.43 -1.32
N GLU A 96 -2.55 12.68 -0.47
CA GLU A 96 -1.33 13.14 0.22
C GLU A 96 -0.14 13.36 -0.74
N LEU A 97 -0.11 12.65 -1.87
CA LEU A 97 0.95 12.77 -2.89
C LEU A 97 0.58 13.63 -4.10
N ASP A 98 -0.64 14.18 -4.15
CA ASP A 98 -1.20 14.90 -5.30
C ASP A 98 -1.08 14.08 -6.61
N ILE A 99 -1.52 12.82 -6.54
CA ILE A 99 -1.60 11.88 -7.67
C ILE A 99 -3.00 11.28 -7.78
N LYS A 100 -3.26 10.48 -8.81
CA LYS A 100 -4.53 9.73 -8.94
C LYS A 100 -4.51 8.47 -8.08
N ALA A 101 -5.68 8.05 -7.60
CA ALA A 101 -5.83 6.81 -6.82
C ALA A 101 -5.35 5.58 -7.60
N GLU A 102 -5.56 5.56 -8.91
CA GLU A 102 -5.15 4.50 -9.81
C GLU A 102 -3.62 4.45 -10.02
N GLU A 103 -2.90 5.52 -9.69
CA GLU A 103 -1.42 5.57 -9.70
C GLU A 103 -0.81 4.93 -8.42
N VAL A 104 -1.63 4.45 -7.48
CA VAL A 104 -1.19 3.77 -6.26
C VAL A 104 -1.36 2.26 -6.37
N LEU A 105 -0.29 1.47 -6.20
CA LEU A 105 -0.38 0.01 -6.07
C LEU A 105 -0.48 -0.40 -4.60
N PRO A 106 -1.60 -1.02 -4.16
CA PRO A 106 -1.75 -1.50 -2.79
C PRO A 106 -1.24 -2.94 -2.61
N PHE A 107 -0.63 -3.19 -1.45
CA PHE A 107 -0.15 -4.52 -1.04
C PHE A 107 -0.44 -4.73 0.46
N SER A 108 -0.87 -5.94 0.80
CA SER A 108 -1.19 -6.28 2.19
C SER A 108 -0.71 -7.69 2.54
N THR A 109 -0.25 -7.88 3.77
CA THR A 109 0.13 -9.21 4.30
C THR A 109 -0.24 -9.36 5.78
N GLY A 110 -0.59 -10.57 6.21
CA GLY A 110 -0.97 -10.87 7.59
C GLY A 110 -2.21 -11.76 7.70
N VAL A 111 -3.06 -11.47 8.68
CA VAL A 111 -4.26 -12.28 8.98
C VAL A 111 -5.26 -12.25 7.81
N ILE A 112 -5.81 -13.41 7.46
CA ILE A 112 -6.88 -13.59 6.45
C ILE A 112 -8.25 -13.55 7.15
N GLY A 113 -9.27 -13.02 6.48
CA GLY A 113 -10.67 -12.99 6.95
C GLY A 113 -11.01 -11.81 7.87
N LYS A 114 -10.08 -10.87 8.08
CA LYS A 114 -10.26 -9.69 8.92
C LYS A 114 -10.28 -8.42 8.06
N GLN A 115 -11.27 -7.56 8.25
CA GLN A 115 -11.29 -6.25 7.59
C GLN A 115 -10.10 -5.39 8.04
N ILE A 116 -9.56 -4.62 7.10
CA ILE A 116 -8.64 -3.54 7.44
C ILE A 116 -9.42 -2.41 8.12
N ASP A 117 -8.78 -1.78 9.10
CA ASP A 117 -9.32 -0.61 9.78
C ASP A 117 -8.69 0.64 9.15
N LEU A 118 -9.50 1.33 8.35
CA LEU A 118 -9.10 2.50 7.56
C LEU A 118 -8.54 3.63 8.40
N SER A 119 -8.94 3.76 9.67
CA SER A 119 -8.44 4.82 10.55
C SER A 119 -6.92 4.75 10.74
N ASN A 120 -6.32 3.54 10.70
CA ASN A 120 -4.87 3.37 10.76
C ASN A 120 -4.18 3.88 9.48
N PHE A 121 -4.86 3.82 8.33
CA PHE A 121 -4.34 4.36 7.07
C PHE A 121 -4.51 5.87 7.02
N GLU A 122 -5.68 6.40 7.38
CA GLU A 122 -5.99 7.83 7.42
C GLU A 122 -5.04 8.60 8.35
N SER A 123 -4.70 8.02 9.52
CA SER A 123 -3.73 8.62 10.44
C SER A 123 -2.27 8.26 10.13
N GLY A 124 -2.04 7.10 9.52
CA GLY A 124 -0.69 6.58 9.26
C GLY A 124 -0.04 7.15 8.01
N ILE A 125 -0.80 7.29 6.91
CA ILE A 125 -0.29 7.71 5.60
C ILE A 125 0.31 9.11 5.65
N PRO A 126 -0.33 10.17 6.22
CA PRO A 126 0.28 11.51 6.25
C PRO A 126 1.64 11.52 6.97
N ARG A 127 1.78 10.72 8.04
CA ARG A 127 3.05 10.58 8.77
C ARG A 127 4.11 9.81 7.98
N ALA A 128 3.70 8.85 7.15
CA ALA A 128 4.63 8.16 6.25
C ALA A 128 5.10 9.12 5.15
N VAL A 129 4.18 9.87 4.55
CA VAL A 129 4.46 10.80 3.45
C VAL A 129 5.39 11.93 3.90
N SER A 130 5.23 12.45 5.12
CA SER A 130 6.14 13.47 5.67
C SER A 130 7.58 12.99 5.90
N GLN A 131 7.83 11.68 5.80
CA GLN A 131 9.14 11.04 5.96
C GLN A 131 9.72 10.50 4.64
N LEU A 132 9.11 10.82 3.48
CA LEU A 132 9.59 10.44 2.14
C LEU A 132 10.73 11.32 1.62
#